data_AF-A0A932F4N1-F1
#
_entry.id   AF-A0A932F4N1-F1
#
_cell.length_a   1.000
_cell.length_b   1.000
_cell.length_c   1.000
_cell.angle_alpha   90.00
_cell.angle_beta   90.00
_cell.angle_gamma   90.00
#
_symmetry.space_group_name_H-M   'P 1'
#
loop_
_entity.id
_entity.type
_entity.pdbx_description
1 polymer ?
#
loop_
_entity_poly.entity_id
_entity_poly.type
_entity_poly.pdbx_seq_one_letter_code
_entity_poly.pdbx_strand_id
1 'polypeptide(L)'
;MDVSRIRALRGPNLWSRHTAIEAVVACEPAERAIEQLPGFEDALRKLFPSLGPLRPDGRPGQISLAHVLEAATLALQAQAGCPVTFSRTAVTVETGVYQVIVEYSEEQVGRLAFGKAQALVQAALTEAEFDVEAAIAELRELDEDVRLGPSTGSIVSAAAARGIPWRRLTTGSLVQFGWGSKQRRIWAAEVD
;
A
#
# COMPACT_ATOMS: atom_id res chain seq x y z
N MET A 1 -16.70 -7.33 4.11
CA MET A 1 -15.99 -7.23 2.83
C MET A 1 -15.16 -8.49 2.64
N ASP A 2 -15.14 -9.05 1.43
CA ASP A 2 -14.29 -10.18 1.07
C ASP A 2 -13.14 -9.73 0.18
N VAL A 3 -11.91 -10.13 0.52
CA VAL A 3 -10.72 -9.73 -0.21
C VAL A 3 -10.07 -10.94 -0.85
N SER A 4 -9.92 -10.88 -2.17
CA SER A 4 -9.37 -11.95 -2.97
C SER A 4 -8.31 -11.45 -3.96
N ARG A 5 -7.58 -12.38 -4.57
CA ARG A 5 -6.61 -12.12 -5.66
C ARG A 5 -5.57 -11.04 -5.32
N ILE A 6 -5.05 -11.04 -4.09
CA ILE A 6 -3.98 -10.12 -3.68
C ILE A 6 -2.67 -10.44 -4.44
N ARG A 7 -2.15 -9.46 -5.17
CA ARG A 7 -0.95 -9.56 -6.01
C ARG A 7 -0.03 -8.37 -5.78
N ALA A 8 1.27 -8.58 -5.95
CA ALA A 8 2.25 -7.51 -5.96
C ALA A 8 2.69 -7.21 -7.40
N LEU A 9 2.47 -5.97 -7.84
CA LEU A 9 2.86 -5.44 -9.13
C LEU A 9 4.27 -4.85 -9.00
N ARG A 10 5.27 -5.55 -9.55
CA ARG A 10 6.72 -5.28 -9.32
C ARG A 10 7.34 -4.32 -10.36
N GLY A 11 6.58 -3.33 -10.81
CA GLY A 11 7.03 -2.34 -11.80
C GLY A 11 5.86 -1.66 -12.52
N PRO A 12 6.13 -0.97 -13.65
CA PRO A 12 5.10 -0.32 -14.43
C PRO A 12 3.96 -1.26 -14.78
N ASN A 13 2.73 -0.82 -14.52
CA ASN A 13 1.52 -1.62 -14.61
C ASN A 13 0.37 -0.78 -15.19
N LEU A 14 -0.83 -1.37 -15.21
CA LEU A 14 -2.04 -0.72 -15.74
C LEU A 14 -2.37 0.61 -15.04
N TRP A 15 -1.99 0.74 -13.76
CA TRP A 15 -2.45 1.82 -12.88
C TRP A 15 -1.42 2.94 -12.75
N SER A 16 -0.14 2.58 -12.65
CA SER A 16 0.94 3.53 -12.43
C SER A 16 2.29 3.00 -12.89
N ARG A 17 3.33 3.86 -12.81
CA ARG A 17 4.73 3.45 -13.00
C ARG A 17 5.37 2.90 -11.73
N HIS A 18 4.64 2.92 -10.61
CA HIS A 18 5.10 2.53 -9.30
C HIS A 18 4.80 1.05 -9.03
N THR A 19 5.50 0.48 -8.06
CA THR A 19 5.15 -0.80 -7.47
C THR A 19 3.87 -0.68 -6.64
N ALA A 20 2.99 -1.67 -6.71
CA ALA A 20 1.71 -1.60 -6.00
C ALA A 20 1.15 -2.97 -5.62
N ILE A 21 0.44 -3.06 -4.50
CA ILE A 21 -0.43 -4.19 -4.18
C ILE A 21 -1.74 -3.98 -4.93
N GLU A 22 -2.19 -5.00 -5.66
CA GLU A 22 -3.49 -5.05 -6.31
C GLU A 22 -4.32 -6.15 -5.65
N ALA A 23 -5.55 -5.82 -5.23
CA ALA A 23 -6.50 -6.75 -4.66
C ALA A 23 -7.89 -6.56 -5.26
N VAL A 24 -8.68 -7.63 -5.28
CA VAL A 24 -10.10 -7.57 -5.61
C VAL A 24 -10.90 -7.59 -4.30
N VAL A 25 -11.74 -6.59 -4.10
CA VAL A 25 -12.55 -6.42 -2.89
C VAL A 25 -14.02 -6.48 -3.26
N ALA A 26 -14.73 -7.48 -2.75
CA ALA A 26 -16.18 -7.58 -2.85
C ALA A 26 -16.82 -6.98 -1.60
N CYS A 27 -17.74 -6.05 -1.81
CA CYS A 27 -18.52 -5.39 -0.76
C CYS A 27 -19.99 -5.80 -0.89
N GLU A 28 -20.54 -6.28 0.23
CA GLU A 28 -21.97 -6.50 0.38
C GLU A 28 -22.75 -5.19 0.17
N PRO A 29 -24.06 -5.22 -0.16
CA PRO A 29 -24.84 -4.00 -0.42
C PRO A 29 -24.67 -2.89 0.63
N ALA A 30 -24.66 -3.25 1.92
CA ALA A 30 -24.46 -2.32 3.03
C ALA A 30 -23.04 -1.73 3.11
N GLU A 31 -22.05 -2.40 2.53
CA GLU A 31 -20.63 -2.03 2.57
C GLU A 31 -20.21 -1.13 1.39
N ARG A 32 -21.12 -0.91 0.43
CA ARG A 32 -20.88 -0.10 -0.77
C ARG A 32 -20.90 1.40 -0.50
N ALA A 33 -21.50 1.80 0.63
CA ALA A 33 -21.51 3.16 1.12
C ALA A 33 -21.37 3.14 2.64
N ILE A 34 -20.26 3.67 3.18
CA ILE A 34 -20.02 3.73 4.62
C ILE A 34 -21.08 4.55 5.37
N GLU A 35 -21.78 5.46 4.68
CA GLU A 35 -22.94 6.18 5.21
C GLU A 35 -24.09 5.24 5.63
N GLN A 36 -24.13 4.02 5.08
CA GLN A 36 -25.10 2.98 5.44
C GLN A 36 -24.65 2.14 6.63
N LEU A 37 -23.45 2.37 7.16
CA LEU A 37 -22.88 1.69 8.32
C LEU A 37 -22.91 2.66 9.52
N PRO A 38 -23.92 2.58 10.40
CA PRO A 38 -24.06 3.52 11.51
C PRO A 38 -22.82 3.51 12.42
N GLY A 39 -22.26 4.68 12.72
CA GLY A 39 -21.12 4.84 13.63
C GLY A 39 -19.77 4.34 13.11
N PHE A 40 -19.72 3.74 11.92
CA PHE A 40 -18.48 3.15 11.39
C PHE A 40 -17.38 4.19 11.15
N GLU A 41 -17.71 5.32 10.52
CA GLU A 41 -16.69 6.35 10.24
C GLU A 41 -16.13 6.95 11.54
N ASP A 42 -16.99 7.19 12.53
CA ASP A 42 -16.56 7.69 13.84
C ASP A 42 -15.66 6.70 14.57
N ALA A 43 -16.02 5.40 14.56
CA ALA A 43 -15.20 4.33 15.13
C ALA A 43 -13.84 4.22 14.43
N LEU A 44 -13.83 4.27 13.09
CA LEU A 44 -12.61 4.25 12.29
C LEU A 44 -11.69 5.44 12.62
N ARG A 45 -12.25 6.66 12.70
CA ARG A 45 -11.49 7.87 13.03
C ARG A 45 -11.01 7.88 14.47
N LYS A 46 -11.72 7.23 15.39
CA LYS A 46 -11.26 7.02 16.76
C LYS A 46 -10.07 6.06 16.81
N LEU A 47 -10.11 4.96 16.05
CA LEU A 47 -9.03 3.97 15.98
C LEU A 47 -7.81 4.48 15.21
N PHE A 48 -8.00 5.32 14.19
CA PHE A 48 -6.90 5.91 13.42
C PHE A 48 -7.10 7.43 13.21
N PRO A 49 -6.82 8.27 14.21
CA PRO A 49 -7.08 9.71 14.15
C PRO A 49 -6.31 10.46 13.07
N SER A 50 -5.12 9.98 12.72
CA SER A 50 -4.30 10.54 11.65
C SER A 50 -4.66 10.04 10.25
N LEU A 51 -5.75 9.27 10.11
CA LEU A 51 -6.27 8.87 8.81
C LEU A 51 -6.75 10.11 8.06
N GLY A 52 -6.19 10.31 6.87
CA GLY A 52 -6.57 11.40 5.98
C GLY A 52 -7.98 11.24 5.38
N PRO A 53 -8.29 11.97 4.30
CA PRO A 53 -9.55 11.78 3.59
C PRO A 53 -9.64 10.34 3.04
N LEU A 54 -10.79 9.69 3.23
CA LEU A 54 -11.07 8.33 2.73
C LEU A 54 -11.13 8.26 1.20
N ARG A 55 -11.09 9.43 0.53
CA ARG A 55 -11.10 9.55 -0.92
C ARG A 55 -10.20 10.72 -1.36
N PRO A 56 -8.89 10.49 -1.49
CA PRO A 56 -7.92 11.55 -1.79
C PRO A 56 -8.04 12.11 -3.21
N ASP A 57 -8.65 11.37 -4.15
CA ASP A 57 -8.83 11.81 -5.54
C ASP A 57 -9.97 12.84 -5.73
N GLY A 58 -10.73 13.14 -4.67
CA GLY A 58 -11.78 14.16 -4.65
C GLY A 58 -12.95 13.88 -5.59
N ARG A 59 -13.05 12.67 -6.16
CA ARG A 59 -14.11 12.34 -7.10
C ARG A 59 -15.45 12.19 -6.38
N PRO A 60 -16.55 12.72 -6.94
CA PRO A 60 -17.86 12.52 -6.37
C PRO A 60 -18.27 11.03 -6.41
N GLY A 61 -19.04 10.60 -5.42
CA GLY A 61 -19.64 9.25 -5.35
C GLY A 61 -19.52 8.60 -3.98
N GLN A 62 -20.19 7.47 -3.82
CA GLN A 62 -20.23 6.72 -2.56
C GLN A 62 -18.84 6.17 -2.18
N ILE A 63 -18.51 6.26 -0.90
CA ILE A 63 -17.30 5.68 -0.32
C ILE A 63 -17.65 4.29 0.19
N SER A 64 -17.13 3.25 -0.45
CA SER A 64 -17.28 1.86 0.01
C SER A 64 -16.16 1.45 0.97
N LEU A 65 -16.30 0.31 1.65
CA LEU A 65 -15.21 -0.27 2.44
C LEU A 65 -13.92 -0.52 1.63
N ALA A 66 -14.02 -0.72 0.31
CA ALA A 66 -12.85 -0.82 -0.56
C ALA A 66 -12.02 0.49 -0.59
N HIS A 67 -12.68 1.65 -0.60
CA HIS A 67 -12.00 2.95 -0.52
C HIS A 67 -11.38 3.19 0.86
N VAL A 68 -12.05 2.73 1.92
CA VAL A 68 -11.50 2.79 3.27
C VAL A 68 -10.24 1.93 3.38
N LEU A 69 -10.29 0.71 2.85
CA LEU A 69 -9.15 -0.21 2.84
C LEU A 69 -7.96 0.39 2.06
N GLU A 70 -8.23 1.00 0.90
CA GLU A 70 -7.24 1.75 0.12
C GLU A 70 -6.58 2.86 0.97
N ALA A 71 -7.40 3.77 1.51
CA ALA A 71 -6.93 4.94 2.24
C ALA A 71 -6.17 4.54 3.52
N ALA A 72 -6.68 3.57 4.27
CA ALA A 72 -6.04 3.05 5.48
C ALA A 72 -4.69 2.39 5.15
N THR A 73 -4.61 1.58 4.10
CA THR A 73 -3.35 0.93 3.69
C THR A 73 -2.29 1.96 3.30
N LEU A 74 -2.66 2.98 2.52
CA LEU A 74 -1.74 4.05 2.15
C LEU A 74 -1.30 4.87 3.36
N ALA A 75 -2.24 5.24 4.23
CA ALA A 75 -1.96 6.05 5.42
C ALA A 75 -1.05 5.32 6.41
N LEU A 76 -1.25 4.01 6.65
CA LEU A 76 -0.39 3.22 7.52
C LEU A 76 1.06 3.21 7.03
N GLN A 77 1.28 2.99 5.73
CA GLN A 77 2.62 3.04 5.13
C GLN A 77 3.25 4.44 5.24
N ALA A 78 2.47 5.49 4.92
CA ALA A 78 2.96 6.86 5.01
C ALA A 78 3.38 7.25 6.44
N GLN A 79 2.60 6.86 7.45
CA GLN A 79 2.93 7.10 8.87
C GLN A 79 4.11 6.25 9.36
N ALA A 80 4.31 5.06 8.78
CA ALA A 80 5.52 4.28 9.01
C ALA A 80 6.79 4.96 8.43
N GLY A 81 6.63 5.96 7.56
CA GLY A 81 7.73 6.69 6.92
C GLY A 81 8.06 6.17 5.51
N CYS A 82 7.22 5.30 4.95
CA CYS A 82 7.41 4.78 3.60
C CYS A 82 7.13 5.88 2.57
N PRO A 83 7.96 6.04 1.52
CA PRO A 83 7.79 7.07 0.50
C PRO A 83 6.74 6.66 -0.55
N VAL A 84 5.48 6.54 -0.11
CA VAL A 84 4.33 6.16 -0.95
C VAL A 84 3.35 7.32 -1.07
N THR A 85 2.77 7.49 -2.25
CA THR A 85 1.82 8.59 -2.52
C THR A 85 0.63 8.17 -3.40
N PHE A 86 0.75 7.05 -4.09
CA PHE A 86 -0.26 6.58 -5.03
C PHE A 86 -1.15 5.48 -4.42
N SER A 87 -2.45 5.67 -4.57
CA SER A 87 -3.44 4.61 -4.38
C SER A 87 -4.63 4.86 -5.31
N ARG A 88 -5.41 3.82 -5.59
CA ARG A 88 -6.64 3.93 -6.37
C ARG A 88 -7.59 2.77 -6.10
N THR A 89 -8.86 3.10 -5.95
CA THR A 89 -9.98 2.15 -6.08
C THR A 89 -10.66 2.34 -7.43
N ALA A 90 -10.87 1.24 -8.15
CA ALA A 90 -11.58 1.21 -9.42
C ALA A 90 -12.77 0.23 -9.34
N VAL A 91 -13.93 0.66 -9.83
CA VAL A 91 -15.09 -0.22 -9.98
C VAL A 91 -14.87 -1.21 -11.10
N THR A 92 -15.35 -2.45 -10.93
CA THR A 92 -15.36 -3.45 -11.99
C THR A 92 -16.72 -3.50 -12.69
N VAL A 93 -16.86 -4.39 -13.68
CA VAL A 93 -18.14 -4.67 -14.33
C VAL A 93 -19.14 -5.36 -13.41
N GLU A 94 -18.67 -6.00 -12.35
CA GLU A 94 -19.49 -6.67 -11.35
C GLU A 94 -19.84 -5.68 -10.23
N THR A 95 -21.14 -5.48 -10.00
CA THR A 95 -21.64 -4.53 -9.00
C THR A 95 -21.19 -4.92 -7.59
N GLY A 96 -20.56 -3.98 -6.88
CA GLY A 96 -20.04 -4.20 -5.53
C GLY A 96 -18.64 -4.84 -5.51
N VAL A 97 -18.03 -5.09 -6.67
CA VAL A 97 -16.66 -5.60 -6.77
C VAL A 97 -15.74 -4.49 -7.26
N TYR A 98 -14.65 -4.29 -6.52
CA TYR A 98 -13.67 -3.23 -6.73
C TYR A 98 -12.27 -3.82 -6.92
N GLN A 99 -11.44 -3.14 -7.70
CA GLN A 99 -10.00 -3.32 -7.70
C GLN A 99 -9.38 -2.23 -6.82
N VAL A 100 -8.67 -2.63 -5.78
CA VAL A 100 -7.95 -1.75 -4.86
C VAL A 100 -6.46 -1.85 -5.16
N ILE A 101 -5.84 -0.70 -5.40
CA ILE A 101 -4.44 -0.58 -5.78
C ILE A 101 -3.78 0.37 -4.78
N VAL A 102 -2.71 -0.08 -4.13
CA VAL A 102 -1.97 0.75 -3.17
C VAL A 102 -0.48 0.62 -3.45
N GLU A 103 0.20 1.75 -3.64
CA GLU A 103 1.65 1.79 -3.81
C GLU A 103 2.38 1.20 -2.61
N TYR A 104 3.53 0.57 -2.86
CA TYR A 104 4.47 0.18 -1.83
C TYR A 104 5.91 0.52 -2.25
N SER A 105 6.77 0.87 -1.30
CA SER A 105 8.23 0.95 -1.49
C SER A 105 8.86 -0.45 -1.42
N GLU A 106 8.51 -1.21 -0.37
CA GLU A 106 8.97 -2.56 -0.12
C GLU A 106 7.79 -3.53 -0.05
N GLU A 107 7.86 -4.65 -0.78
CA GLU A 107 6.69 -5.54 -0.97
C GLU A 107 6.18 -6.12 0.36
N GLN A 108 7.11 -6.49 1.26
CA GLN A 108 6.77 -7.07 2.56
C GLN A 108 5.99 -6.06 3.42
N VAL A 109 6.43 -4.80 3.43
CA VAL A 109 5.78 -3.70 4.15
C VAL A 109 4.40 -3.43 3.56
N GLY A 110 4.26 -3.37 2.24
CA GLY A 110 2.98 -3.16 1.58
C GLY A 110 1.97 -4.27 1.87
N ARG A 111 2.40 -5.54 1.91
CA ARG A 111 1.54 -6.68 2.28
C ARG A 111 1.12 -6.61 3.74
N LEU A 112 2.05 -6.31 4.65
CA LEU A 112 1.74 -6.19 6.07
C LEU A 112 0.76 -5.04 6.30
N ALA A 113 1.00 -3.87 5.68
CA ALA A 113 0.13 -2.70 5.81
C ALA A 113 -1.28 -3.01 5.31
N PHE A 114 -1.41 -3.74 4.20
CA PHE A 114 -2.69 -4.15 3.67
C PHE A 114 -3.44 -5.08 4.65
N GLY A 115 -2.75 -6.05 5.25
CA GLY A 115 -3.32 -6.91 6.29
C GLY A 115 -3.73 -6.16 7.56
N LYS A 116 -2.91 -5.21 8.02
CA LYS A 116 -3.23 -4.33 9.16
C LYS A 116 -4.42 -3.42 8.86
N ALA A 117 -4.54 -2.91 7.64
CA ALA A 117 -5.70 -2.13 7.20
C ALA A 117 -6.98 -2.95 7.19
N GLN A 118 -6.94 -4.22 6.76
CA GLN A 118 -8.09 -5.12 6.87
C GLN A 118 -8.50 -5.33 8.34
N ALA A 119 -7.53 -5.53 9.24
CA ALA A 119 -7.79 -5.67 10.67
C ALA A 119 -8.38 -4.40 11.29
N LEU A 120 -7.89 -3.21 10.90
CA LEU A 120 -8.43 -1.92 11.32
C LEU A 120 -9.90 -1.76 10.86
N VAL A 121 -10.20 -2.06 9.59
CA VAL A 121 -11.58 -1.99 9.07
C VAL A 121 -12.48 -2.95 9.83
N GLN A 122 -12.01 -4.18 10.09
CA GLN A 122 -12.78 -5.16 10.87
C GLN A 122 -13.02 -4.67 12.30
N ALA A 123 -12.01 -4.10 12.96
CA ALA A 123 -12.14 -3.56 14.31
C ALA A 123 -13.15 -2.40 14.37
N ALA A 124 -13.14 -1.51 13.38
CA ALA A 124 -14.12 -0.44 13.26
C ALA A 124 -15.55 -0.96 13.03
N LEU A 125 -15.72 -2.07 12.29
CA LEU A 125 -17.04 -2.71 12.07
C LEU A 125 -17.59 -3.40 13.32
N THR A 126 -16.73 -3.97 14.16
CA THR A 126 -17.13 -4.74 15.35
C THR A 126 -16.93 -3.99 16.65
N GLU A 127 -16.61 -2.69 16.58
CA GLU A 127 -16.25 -1.85 17.74
C GLU A 127 -15.15 -2.49 18.63
N ALA A 128 -14.23 -3.21 18.01
CA ALA A 128 -13.10 -3.83 18.70
C ALA A 128 -11.92 -2.86 18.84
N GLU A 129 -10.98 -3.19 19.71
CA GLU A 129 -9.74 -2.44 19.87
C GLU A 129 -8.78 -2.71 18.72
N PHE A 130 -8.06 -1.67 18.29
CA PHE A 130 -6.97 -1.76 17.34
C PHE A 130 -5.88 -0.77 17.75
N ASP A 131 -4.68 -1.27 18.01
CA ASP A 131 -3.53 -0.44 18.33
C ASP A 131 -2.83 0.01 17.05
N VAL A 132 -3.19 1.20 16.58
CA VAL A 132 -2.63 1.78 15.37
C VAL A 132 -1.17 2.16 15.52
N GLU A 133 -0.74 2.57 16.70
CA GLU A 133 0.64 2.97 16.97
C GLU A 133 1.56 1.74 16.93
N ALA A 134 1.12 0.62 17.52
CA ALA A 134 1.83 -0.65 17.42
C ALA A 134 1.91 -1.14 15.97
N ALA A 135 0.82 -1.02 15.20
CA ALA A 135 0.83 -1.38 13.78
C ALA A 135 1.79 -0.52 12.94
N ILE A 136 1.84 0.79 13.20
CA ILE A 136 2.78 1.72 12.54
C ILE A 136 4.23 1.41 12.93
N ALA A 137 4.49 1.11 14.21
CA ALA A 137 5.81 0.74 14.69
C ALA A 137 6.32 -0.55 14.02
N GLU A 138 5.49 -1.60 13.95
CA GLU A 138 5.84 -2.86 13.29
C GLU A 138 6.13 -2.65 11.78
N LEU A 139 5.36 -1.79 11.11
CA LEU A 139 5.61 -1.43 9.72
C LEU A 139 6.93 -0.68 9.54
N ARG A 140 7.27 0.22 10.47
CA ARG A 140 8.52 0.98 10.44
C ARG A 140 9.72 0.08 10.67
N GLU A 141 9.66 -0.82 11.66
CA GLU A 141 10.70 -1.81 11.93
C GLU A 141 10.93 -2.70 10.70
N LEU A 142 9.85 -3.20 10.09
CA LEU A 142 9.96 -4.01 8.88
C LEU A 142 10.55 -3.22 7.70
N ASP A 143 10.17 -1.95 7.49
CA ASP A 143 10.76 -1.10 6.46
C ASP A 143 12.27 -0.92 6.70
N GLU A 144 12.68 -0.63 7.93
CA GLU A 144 14.08 -0.45 8.29
C GLU A 144 14.92 -1.71 8.04
N ASP A 145 14.37 -2.89 8.33
CA ASP A 145 15.03 -4.18 8.14
C ASP A 145 15.20 -4.55 6.66
N VAL A 146 14.19 -4.27 5.82
CA VAL A 146 14.17 -4.79 4.45
C VAL A 146 14.64 -3.77 3.42
N ARG A 147 14.54 -2.47 3.67
CA ARG A 147 14.86 -1.44 2.67
C ARG A 147 16.31 -1.44 2.26
N LEU A 148 16.59 -0.85 1.09
CA LEU A 148 17.97 -0.60 0.68
C LEU A 148 18.66 0.37 1.65
N GLY A 149 19.87 0.03 2.08
CA GLY A 149 20.71 0.91 2.88
C GLY A 149 20.97 2.26 2.19
N PRO A 150 21.32 3.32 2.95
CA PRO A 150 21.28 4.71 2.48
C PRO A 150 22.13 4.97 1.23
N SER A 151 23.31 4.35 1.11
CA SER A 151 24.18 4.49 -0.07
C SER A 151 23.55 3.88 -1.33
N THR A 152 23.07 2.65 -1.26
CA THR A 152 22.42 1.97 -2.40
C THR A 152 21.09 2.63 -2.74
N GLY A 153 20.30 2.98 -1.72
CA GLY A 153 19.03 3.71 -1.87
C GLY A 153 19.21 5.05 -2.57
N SER A 154 20.25 5.82 -2.24
CA SER A 154 20.53 7.10 -2.92
C SER A 154 20.82 6.93 -4.41
N ILE A 155 21.60 5.90 -4.79
CA ILE A 155 21.88 5.60 -6.20
C ILE A 155 20.60 5.20 -6.93
N VAL A 156 19.79 4.34 -6.30
CA VAL A 156 18.50 3.89 -6.84
C VAL A 156 17.53 5.05 -7.04
N SER A 157 17.36 5.90 -6.03
CA SER A 157 16.50 7.09 -6.11
C SER A 157 16.95 8.02 -7.23
N ALA A 158 18.26 8.24 -7.38
CA ALA A 158 18.80 9.06 -8.46
C ALA A 158 18.59 8.43 -9.85
N ALA A 159 18.60 7.10 -9.98
CA ALA A 159 18.28 6.41 -11.23
C ALA A 159 16.78 6.52 -11.56
N ALA A 160 15.92 6.28 -10.58
CA ALA A 160 14.47 6.40 -10.71
C ALA A 160 14.05 7.81 -11.13
N ALA A 161 14.64 8.86 -10.54
CA ALA A 161 14.41 10.26 -10.91
C ALA A 161 14.77 10.59 -12.38
N ARG A 162 15.68 9.81 -12.99
CA ARG A 162 16.05 9.91 -14.41
C ARG A 162 15.22 9.01 -15.33
N GLY A 163 14.18 8.36 -14.80
CA GLY A 163 13.37 7.40 -15.55
C GLY A 163 14.11 6.11 -15.91
N ILE A 164 15.21 5.80 -15.22
CA ILE A 164 15.94 4.55 -15.43
C ILE A 164 15.23 3.45 -14.62
N PRO A 165 14.68 2.42 -15.27
CA PRO A 165 14.04 1.33 -14.54
C PRO A 165 15.08 0.55 -13.76
N TRP A 166 14.68 0.02 -12.61
CA TRP A 166 15.55 -0.78 -11.77
C TRP A 166 14.78 -1.93 -11.14
N ARG A 167 15.51 -2.93 -10.66
CA ARG A 167 14.98 -3.99 -9.79
C ARG A 167 16.05 -4.47 -8.83
N ARG A 168 15.64 -4.81 -7.62
CA ARG A 168 16.46 -5.58 -6.69
C ARG A 168 16.56 -7.04 -7.18
N LEU A 169 17.75 -7.62 -7.11
CA LEU A 169 18.00 -9.01 -7.52
C LEU A 169 18.11 -9.97 -6.32
N THR A 170 18.47 -9.47 -5.15
CA THR A 170 18.55 -10.23 -3.89
C THR A 170 17.80 -9.52 -2.77
N THR A 171 17.72 -10.14 -1.59
CA THR A 171 17.33 -9.47 -0.34
C THR A 171 18.42 -8.51 0.17
N GLY A 172 19.66 -8.65 -0.29
CA GLY A 172 20.77 -7.74 -0.03
C GLY A 172 20.82 -6.55 -0.98
N SER A 173 22.00 -6.05 -1.31
CA SER A 173 22.17 -4.77 -2.02
C SER A 173 22.37 -4.88 -3.53
N LEU A 174 22.20 -6.09 -4.10
CA LEU A 174 22.37 -6.32 -5.53
C LEU A 174 21.20 -5.72 -6.32
N VAL A 175 21.47 -4.66 -7.08
CA VAL A 175 20.47 -3.94 -7.87
C VAL A 175 20.85 -3.94 -9.34
N GLN A 176 19.86 -4.15 -10.20
CA GLN A 176 19.97 -3.99 -11.65
C GLN A 176 19.26 -2.71 -12.10
N PHE A 177 19.95 -1.90 -12.91
CA PHE A 177 19.41 -0.78 -13.67
C PHE A 177 19.27 -1.15 -15.14
N GLY A 178 18.23 -0.67 -15.81
CA GLY A 178 17.98 -0.93 -17.22
C GLY A 178 17.57 -2.38 -17.52
N TRP A 179 17.27 -2.63 -18.80
CA TRP A 179 16.81 -3.93 -19.31
C TRP A 179 17.64 -4.40 -20.50
N GLY A 180 17.62 -5.71 -20.74
CA GLY A 180 18.26 -6.33 -21.91
C GLY A 180 19.75 -5.97 -22.03
N SER A 181 20.19 -5.61 -23.23
CA SER A 181 21.60 -5.26 -23.50
C SER A 181 22.07 -3.99 -22.80
N LYS A 182 21.16 -3.13 -22.33
CA LYS A 182 21.47 -1.89 -21.62
C LYS A 182 21.48 -2.04 -20.09
N GLN A 183 21.39 -3.27 -19.57
CA GLN A 183 21.40 -3.49 -18.13
C GLN A 183 22.79 -3.18 -17.50
N ARG A 184 22.78 -2.67 -16.27
CA ARG A 184 23.95 -2.44 -15.41
C ARG A 184 23.60 -2.93 -14.02
N ARG A 185 24.57 -3.48 -13.28
CA ARG A 185 24.36 -3.96 -11.91
C ARG A 185 25.31 -3.25 -10.97
N ILE A 186 24.80 -2.96 -9.78
CA ILE A 186 25.61 -2.51 -8.64
C ILE A 186 25.42 -3.49 -7.51
N TRP A 187 26.45 -3.63 -6.69
CA TRP A 187 26.40 -4.41 -5.47
C TRP A 187 27.23 -3.66 -4.44
N ALA A 188 26.61 -3.26 -3.34
CA ALA A 188 27.25 -2.44 -2.32
C ALA A 188 27.50 -3.29 -1.08
N ALA A 189 28.76 -3.54 -0.76
CA ALA A 189 29.24 -4.16 0.49
C ALA A 189 28.31 -5.27 1.05
N GLU A 190 28.49 -6.50 0.56
CA GLU A 190 28.17 -7.70 1.33
C GLU A 190 29.52 -8.25 1.81
N VAL A 191 29.68 -8.38 3.13
CA VAL A 191 30.76 -9.15 3.77
C VAL A 191 30.13 -10.40 4.35
N ASP A 192 30.84 -11.52 4.23
CA ASP A 192 30.40 -12.86 4.66
C ASP A 192 29.97 -12.94 6.13
#